data_AF-A0A151GBI6-F1
#
_entry.id   AF-A0A151GBI6-F1
#
_cell.length_a   1.000
_cell.length_b   1.000
_cell.length_c   1.000
_cell.angle_alpha   90.00
_cell.angle_beta   90.00
_cell.angle_gamma   90.00
#
_symmetry.space_group_name_H-M   'P 1'
#
loop_
_entity.id
_entity.type
_entity.pdbx_description
1 polymer ?
#
loop_
_entity_poly.entity_id
_entity_poly.type
_entity_poly.pdbx_seq_one_letter_code
_entity_poly.pdbx_strand_id
1 'polypeptide(L)'
;MKVVSALVTLYASTVLAFPANIPASANGVTFVRLAYNTHGKHRSATGQALAHVTDDQPTQNLAYVIDDEEGPNLVPITDELLFEVSLPEFSARRDKRDPAGVDWESDGCTKSPDYPFGWPYLPACHRHDFGYRNYRKQKRFAQISKAQIDLKFKQDLVYQCSGVSAEDACKALAEVYYLAVRHFGGRDAEKRDGSARLEPENQASVAAYDKAVAACDKAFKDAQEAGQLPVSVNERASGEGMGLCPIR
;
A
#
# COMPACT_ATOMS: atom_id res chain seq x y z
N MET A 1 -8.51 52.47 -28.61
CA MET A 1 -9.31 52.41 -29.85
C MET A 1 -9.60 50.95 -30.17
N LYS A 2 -10.85 50.66 -30.55
CA LYS A 2 -11.50 49.34 -30.69
C LYS A 2 -11.07 48.61 -31.97
N VAL A 3 -10.97 47.27 -31.93
CA VAL A 3 -11.59 46.29 -32.88
C VAL A 3 -11.68 44.93 -32.14
N VAL A 4 -12.82 44.47 -31.58
CA VAL A 4 -14.00 43.74 -32.12
C VAL A 4 -13.74 42.27 -32.56
N SER A 5 -14.63 41.38 -32.09
CA SER A 5 -15.10 40.11 -32.68
C SER A 5 -14.57 38.82 -32.02
N ALA A 6 -15.28 38.23 -31.06
CA ALA A 6 -16.47 37.37 -31.17
C ALA A 6 -16.13 35.89 -31.43
N LEU A 7 -16.47 35.02 -30.46
CA LEU A 7 -17.37 33.87 -30.64
C LEU A 7 -17.52 33.14 -29.30
N VAL A 8 -18.61 33.49 -28.61
CA VAL A 8 -19.26 32.66 -27.60
C VAL A 8 -20.30 31.85 -28.36
N THR A 9 -20.12 30.53 -28.45
CA THR A 9 -21.23 29.63 -28.76
C THR A 9 -21.10 28.33 -27.95
N LEU A 10 -22.18 28.09 -27.21
CA LEU A 10 -22.59 26.92 -26.44
C LEU A 10 -22.14 25.56 -27.01
N TYR A 11 -21.82 24.62 -26.13
CA TYR A 11 -22.49 23.32 -26.12
C TYR A 11 -22.75 22.85 -24.68
N ALA A 12 -24.03 22.57 -24.45
CA ALA A 12 -24.62 22.18 -23.19
C ALA A 12 -24.45 20.68 -22.92
N SER A 13 -24.27 20.38 -21.64
CA SER A 13 -24.84 19.29 -20.86
C SER A 13 -25.41 18.08 -21.61
N THR A 14 -24.77 16.93 -21.42
CA THR A 14 -25.45 15.63 -21.41
C THR A 14 -25.23 14.95 -20.07
N VAL A 15 -26.11 15.30 -19.12
CA VAL A 15 -26.42 14.46 -17.96
C VAL A 15 -27.24 13.29 -18.52
N LEU A 16 -26.68 12.08 -18.52
CA LEU A 16 -27.48 10.89 -18.78
C LEU A 16 -28.38 10.64 -17.57
N ALA A 17 -29.67 10.89 -17.77
CA ALA A 17 -30.72 10.57 -16.83
C ALA A 17 -30.79 9.06 -16.59
N PHE A 18 -30.72 8.66 -15.33
CA PHE A 18 -31.13 7.34 -14.87
C PHE A 18 -32.67 7.29 -14.85
N PRO A 19 -33.34 6.37 -15.57
CA PRO A 19 -34.72 6.08 -15.29
C PRO A 19 -34.81 5.23 -14.03
N ALA A 20 -35.29 5.84 -12.95
CA ALA A 20 -35.91 5.12 -11.85
C ALA A 20 -37.30 4.64 -12.32
N ASN A 21 -37.46 3.33 -12.54
CA ASN A 21 -38.61 2.63 -11.99
C ASN A 21 -38.47 1.11 -12.07
N ILE A 22 -38.65 0.50 -10.90
CA ILE A 22 -38.71 -0.93 -10.61
C ILE A 22 -40.12 -1.43 -10.97
N PRO A 23 -40.24 -2.66 -11.49
CA PRO A 23 -41.27 -3.54 -10.95
C PRO A 23 -40.63 -4.75 -10.28
N ALA A 24 -41.02 -4.96 -9.01
CA ALA A 24 -40.71 -6.17 -8.27
C ALA A 24 -41.46 -7.34 -8.90
N SER A 25 -40.77 -8.43 -9.21
CA SER A 25 -41.41 -9.73 -9.30
C SER A 25 -40.41 -10.83 -8.97
N ALA A 26 -40.84 -11.64 -8.02
CA ALA A 26 -40.18 -12.85 -7.55
C ALA A 26 -39.79 -13.80 -8.70
N ASN A 27 -38.61 -14.40 -8.57
CA ASN A 27 -38.34 -15.83 -8.62
C ASN A 27 -36.89 -16.06 -9.08
N GLY A 28 -36.15 -16.86 -8.30
CA GLY A 28 -34.71 -17.00 -8.38
C GLY A 28 -34.18 -17.35 -9.77
N VAL A 29 -33.14 -16.63 -10.18
CA VAL A 29 -32.24 -17.04 -11.26
C VAL A 29 -30.81 -16.72 -10.83
N THR A 30 -30.08 -17.78 -10.51
CA THR A 30 -28.64 -17.77 -10.29
C THR A 30 -27.94 -17.46 -11.61
N PHE A 31 -27.19 -16.36 -11.68
CA PHE A 31 -26.31 -16.07 -12.81
C PHE A 31 -25.06 -16.95 -12.73
N VAL A 32 -25.04 -18.03 -13.50
CA VAL A 32 -23.80 -18.78 -13.79
C VAL A 32 -23.01 -17.99 -14.83
N ARG A 33 -21.87 -17.42 -14.42
CA ARG A 33 -20.92 -16.80 -15.35
C ARG A 33 -20.18 -17.90 -16.12
N LEU A 34 -20.32 -17.87 -17.44
CA LEU A 34 -19.54 -18.64 -18.40
C LEU A 34 -18.05 -18.29 -18.29
N ALA A 35 -17.20 -19.30 -18.06
CA ALA A 35 -15.76 -19.19 -18.25
C ALA A 35 -15.43 -19.49 -19.72
N TYR A 36 -14.75 -18.55 -20.39
CA TYR A 36 -14.20 -18.75 -21.73
C TYR A 36 -12.90 -19.57 -21.64
N ASN A 37 -12.79 -20.58 -22.49
CA ASN A 37 -11.63 -21.45 -22.63
C ASN A 37 -10.72 -20.91 -23.74
N THR A 38 -9.44 -20.69 -23.45
CA THR A 38 -8.42 -20.31 -24.43
C THR A 38 -7.32 -21.37 -24.51
N HIS A 39 -7.29 -22.03 -25.68
CA HIS A 39 -6.17 -22.73 -26.33
C HIS A 39 -5.30 -23.73 -25.53
N GLY A 40 -5.34 -25.01 -25.96
CA GLY A 40 -4.35 -26.00 -25.53
C GLY A 40 -4.41 -27.37 -26.22
N LYS A 41 -4.12 -27.41 -27.53
CA LYS A 41 -3.47 -28.51 -28.27
C LYS A 41 -4.12 -29.93 -28.28
N HIS A 42 -4.63 -30.28 -29.46
CA HIS A 42 -4.95 -31.63 -29.91
C HIS A 42 -3.80 -32.62 -29.71
N ARG A 43 -4.11 -33.81 -29.16
CA ARG A 43 -3.55 -35.07 -29.64
C ARG A 43 -4.65 -36.13 -29.77
N SER A 44 -4.75 -36.61 -31.01
CA SER A 44 -5.54 -37.76 -31.45
C SER A 44 -4.99 -39.05 -30.84
N ALA A 45 -5.88 -39.90 -30.35
CA ALA A 45 -5.64 -41.34 -30.24
C ALA A 45 -6.97 -42.07 -30.41
N THR A 46 -7.19 -42.56 -31.63
CA THR A 46 -8.15 -43.61 -31.96
C THR A 46 -7.80 -44.90 -31.20
N GLY A 47 -8.78 -45.50 -30.54
CA GLY A 47 -8.65 -46.81 -29.92
C GLY A 47 -10.00 -47.34 -29.46
N GLN A 48 -10.74 -47.98 -30.36
CA GLN A 48 -11.84 -48.86 -30.01
C GLN A 48 -11.25 -50.16 -29.44
N ALA A 49 -11.65 -50.52 -28.22
CA ALA A 49 -11.58 -51.89 -27.73
C ALA A 49 -12.84 -52.16 -26.90
N LEU A 50 -13.70 -53.03 -27.42
CA LEU A 50 -14.80 -53.68 -26.73
C LEU A 50 -14.23 -54.75 -25.80
N ALA A 51 -14.59 -54.75 -24.52
CA ALA A 51 -14.71 -55.97 -23.73
C ALA A 51 -15.46 -55.73 -22.41
N HIS A 52 -16.56 -56.45 -22.28
CA HIS A 52 -17.09 -57.10 -21.07
C HIS A 52 -17.48 -56.26 -19.85
N VAL A 53 -18.80 -56.09 -19.74
CA VAL A 53 -19.52 -55.98 -18.47
C VAL A 53 -19.34 -57.30 -17.71
N THR A 54 -18.75 -57.23 -16.51
CA THR A 54 -19.07 -58.14 -15.41
C THR A 54 -19.21 -57.33 -14.13
N ASP A 55 -20.30 -57.63 -13.46
CA ASP A 55 -20.86 -57.03 -12.26
C ASP A 55 -19.95 -57.13 -11.03
N ASP A 56 -20.21 -56.23 -10.08
CA ASP A 56 -20.01 -56.36 -8.63
C ASP A 56 -18.57 -56.27 -8.03
N GLN A 57 -18.17 -55.05 -7.65
CA GLN A 57 -17.20 -54.80 -6.58
C GLN A 57 -17.75 -53.68 -5.68
N PRO A 58 -17.66 -53.82 -4.34
CA PRO A 58 -18.32 -52.95 -3.40
C PRO A 58 -17.71 -51.56 -3.46
N THR A 59 -18.57 -50.54 -3.54
CA THR A 59 -18.17 -49.14 -3.40
C THR A 59 -17.54 -48.94 -2.02
N GLN A 60 -16.23 -49.08 -1.94
CA GLN A 60 -15.45 -48.52 -0.83
C GLN A 60 -15.78 -47.02 -0.86
N ASN A 61 -16.47 -46.56 0.18
CA ASN A 61 -16.67 -45.15 0.47
C ASN A 61 -15.28 -44.49 0.51
N LEU A 62 -14.83 -43.99 -0.64
CA LEU A 62 -13.85 -42.92 -0.70
C LEU A 62 -14.59 -41.69 -0.17
N ALA A 63 -14.61 -41.58 1.16
CA ALA A 63 -14.73 -40.30 1.81
C ALA A 63 -13.60 -39.46 1.24
N TYR A 64 -13.93 -38.61 0.27
CA TYR A 64 -13.07 -37.53 -0.17
C TYR A 64 -12.83 -36.67 1.07
N VAL A 65 -11.66 -36.87 1.69
CA VAL A 65 -11.17 -36.00 2.74
C VAL A 65 -10.94 -34.66 2.05
N ILE A 66 -11.87 -33.73 2.23
CA ILE A 66 -11.56 -32.33 1.97
C ILE A 66 -10.67 -31.93 3.12
N ASP A 67 -9.36 -31.88 2.86
CA ASP A 67 -8.43 -31.16 3.71
C ASP A 67 -8.77 -29.66 3.60
N ASP A 68 -9.83 -29.23 4.30
CA ASP A 68 -10.19 -27.82 4.53
C ASP A 68 -9.22 -27.19 5.56
N GLU A 69 -7.91 -27.45 5.40
CA GLU A 69 -6.83 -26.88 6.23
C GLU A 69 -6.23 -25.60 5.63
N GLU A 70 -6.83 -25.02 4.57
CA GLU A 70 -6.52 -23.63 4.21
C GLU A 70 -7.40 -22.70 5.04
N GLY A 71 -6.83 -22.14 6.11
CA GLY A 71 -7.44 -21.08 6.89
C GLY A 71 -7.94 -19.92 6.01
N PRO A 72 -8.73 -18.98 6.56
CA PRO A 72 -9.36 -17.94 5.77
C PRO A 72 -8.34 -17.19 4.92
N ASN A 73 -8.65 -16.95 3.63
CA ASN A 73 -7.80 -16.13 2.78
C ASN A 73 -7.79 -14.69 3.28
N LEU A 74 -6.71 -14.30 3.97
CA LEU A 74 -6.55 -12.97 4.57
C LEU A 74 -5.97 -11.92 3.60
N VAL A 75 -5.70 -12.28 2.35
CA VAL A 75 -5.11 -11.34 1.37
C VAL A 75 -6.03 -10.13 1.13
N PRO A 76 -7.35 -10.28 0.83
CA PRO A 76 -8.22 -9.14 0.61
C PRO A 76 -8.33 -8.24 1.84
N ILE A 77 -8.42 -8.85 3.03
CA ILE A 77 -8.47 -8.14 4.31
C ILE A 77 -7.19 -7.31 4.54
N THR A 78 -6.03 -7.88 4.21
CA THR A 78 -4.74 -7.17 4.33
C THR A 78 -4.71 -5.96 3.41
N ASP A 79 -5.20 -6.10 2.17
CA ASP A 79 -5.17 -5.03 1.18
C ASP A 79 -6.18 -3.93 1.51
N GLU A 80 -7.37 -4.29 2.00
CA GLU A 80 -8.38 -3.36 2.53
C GLU A 80 -7.81 -2.52 3.67
N LEU A 81 -7.26 -3.16 4.71
CA LEU A 81 -6.69 -2.50 5.89
C LEU A 81 -5.51 -1.60 5.54
N LEU A 82 -4.73 -1.98 4.53
CA LEU A 82 -3.55 -1.25 4.11
C LEU A 82 -3.91 -0.06 3.22
N PHE A 83 -4.79 -0.24 2.24
CA PHE A 83 -4.97 0.74 1.16
C PHE A 83 -6.29 1.49 1.17
N GLU A 84 -7.36 0.87 1.63
CA GLU A 84 -8.73 1.37 1.45
C GLU A 84 -9.23 2.13 2.68
N VAL A 85 -8.97 1.61 3.88
CA VAL A 85 -9.41 2.26 5.12
C VAL A 85 -8.57 3.50 5.45
N SER A 86 -9.20 4.42 6.16
CA SER A 86 -8.51 5.59 6.72
C SER A 86 -7.48 5.18 7.78
N LEU A 87 -6.46 6.02 8.02
CA LEU A 87 -5.46 5.73 9.06
C LEU A 87 -6.06 5.64 10.48
N PRO A 88 -7.04 6.48 10.87
CA PRO A 88 -7.75 6.30 12.14
C PRO A 88 -8.50 4.97 12.21
N GLU A 89 -9.17 4.55 11.14
CA GLU A 89 -9.86 3.25 11.10
C GLU A 89 -8.85 2.11 11.23
N PHE A 90 -7.77 2.12 10.46
CA PHE A 90 -6.68 1.13 10.60
C PHE A 90 -6.17 1.06 12.05
N SER A 91 -5.96 2.21 12.69
CA SER A 91 -5.49 2.27 14.08
C SER A 91 -6.52 1.65 15.04
N ALA A 92 -7.80 1.94 14.86
CA ALA A 92 -8.88 1.33 15.65
C ALA A 92 -8.97 -0.20 15.47
N ARG A 93 -8.74 -0.70 14.24
CA ARG A 93 -8.67 -2.14 13.93
C ARG A 93 -7.44 -2.79 14.56
N ARG A 94 -6.28 -2.13 14.48
CA ARG A 94 -5.01 -2.54 15.09
C ARG A 94 -5.12 -2.66 16.61
N ASP A 95 -5.67 -1.65 17.28
CA ASP A 95 -5.80 -1.62 18.75
C ASP A 95 -6.66 -2.78 19.27
N LYS A 96 -7.63 -3.21 18.46
CA LYS A 96 -8.48 -4.37 18.74
C LYS A 96 -7.89 -5.69 18.26
N ARG A 97 -6.78 -5.67 17.50
CA ARG A 97 -6.21 -6.82 16.79
C ARG A 97 -7.26 -7.57 15.97
N ASP A 98 -8.10 -6.83 15.24
CA ASP A 98 -9.26 -7.35 14.51
C ASP A 98 -9.13 -7.08 12.99
N PRO A 99 -9.13 -8.13 12.13
CA PRO A 99 -9.41 -9.52 12.45
C PRO A 99 -8.23 -10.26 13.06
N ALA A 100 -8.55 -11.36 13.74
CA ALA A 100 -7.56 -12.35 14.13
C ALA A 100 -6.99 -13.04 12.87
N GLY A 101 -5.69 -13.33 12.86
CA GLY A 101 -5.02 -14.08 11.81
C GLY A 101 -4.08 -13.27 10.92
N VAL A 102 -4.25 -11.94 10.83
CA VAL A 102 -3.22 -11.07 10.25
C VAL A 102 -2.14 -10.77 11.28
N ASP A 103 -0.95 -10.42 10.81
CA ASP A 103 0.17 -10.00 11.66
C ASP A 103 0.00 -8.54 12.09
N TRP A 104 -0.27 -8.34 13.38
CA TRP A 104 -0.38 -7.02 14.01
C TRP A 104 0.91 -6.56 14.70
N GLU A 105 1.99 -7.35 14.69
CA GLU A 105 3.24 -6.94 15.35
C GLU A 105 3.87 -5.73 14.64
N SER A 106 4.50 -4.85 15.42
CA SER A 106 5.20 -3.66 14.91
C SER A 106 6.25 -3.23 15.93
N ASP A 107 7.39 -2.78 15.41
CA ASP A 107 8.48 -2.18 16.16
C ASP A 107 8.52 -0.66 16.00
N GLY A 108 7.44 -0.08 15.47
CA GLY A 108 7.28 1.35 15.26
C GLY A 108 8.23 1.87 14.19
N CYS A 109 8.72 3.08 14.36
CA CYS A 109 9.64 3.71 13.43
C CYS A 109 11.10 3.29 13.72
N THR A 110 11.42 2.00 13.90
CA THR A 110 12.67 1.37 14.44
C THR A 110 14.02 2.10 14.34
N LYS A 111 14.28 2.88 13.28
CA LYS A 111 15.54 3.61 13.04
C LYS A 111 15.41 5.13 13.13
N SER A 112 14.24 5.61 13.52
CA SER A 112 13.87 7.02 13.58
C SER A 112 12.93 7.26 14.77
N PRO A 113 12.74 8.51 15.21
CA PRO A 113 11.77 8.80 16.26
C PRO A 113 10.32 8.44 15.88
N ASP A 114 9.57 7.83 16.81
CA ASP A 114 8.13 7.58 16.65
C ASP A 114 7.29 8.87 16.72
N TYR A 115 7.78 9.85 17.48
CA TYR A 115 7.13 11.13 17.77
C TYR A 115 8.09 12.32 17.63
N PRO A 116 8.65 12.58 16.44
CA PRO A 116 9.56 13.70 16.23
C PRO A 116 8.84 15.00 16.59
N PHE A 117 9.35 15.74 17.58
CA PHE A 117 8.76 17.00 18.08
C PHE A 117 7.29 16.87 18.54
N GLY A 118 6.85 15.66 18.90
CA GLY A 118 5.46 15.37 19.26
C GLY A 118 4.52 15.15 18.06
N TRP A 119 5.02 15.17 16.82
CA TRP A 119 4.23 14.80 15.64
C TRP A 119 3.90 13.31 15.67
N PRO A 120 2.66 12.89 15.38
CA PRO A 120 2.25 11.51 15.52
C PRO A 120 2.72 10.69 14.32
N TYR A 121 3.95 10.17 14.28
CA TYR A 121 4.38 9.33 13.14
C TYR A 121 4.08 7.85 13.36
N LEU A 122 4.01 7.42 14.62
CA LEU A 122 3.81 6.02 15.00
C LEU A 122 2.64 5.32 14.26
N PRO A 123 1.43 5.92 14.10
CA PRO A 123 0.35 5.23 13.39
C PRO A 123 0.68 4.89 11.93
N ALA A 124 1.45 5.74 11.24
CA ALA A 124 1.91 5.45 9.88
C ALA A 124 2.93 4.31 9.88
N CYS A 125 3.87 4.29 10.82
CA CYS A 125 4.85 3.23 10.97
C CYS A 125 4.18 1.88 11.28
N HIS A 126 3.17 1.87 12.16
CA HIS A 126 2.35 0.69 12.41
C HIS A 126 1.71 0.11 11.14
N ARG A 127 1.19 0.96 10.25
CA ARG A 127 0.57 0.51 8.99
C ARG A 127 1.60 0.06 7.96
N HIS A 128 2.77 0.69 7.94
CA HIS A 128 3.91 0.27 7.11
C HIS A 128 4.39 -1.13 7.50
N ASP A 129 4.61 -1.36 8.80
CA ASP A 129 5.00 -2.65 9.36
C ASP A 129 3.96 -3.74 9.07
N PHE A 130 2.67 -3.41 9.24
CA PHE A 130 1.56 -4.30 8.92
C PHE A 130 1.65 -4.79 7.47
N GLY A 131 1.84 -3.88 6.52
CA GLY A 131 2.02 -4.22 5.11
C GLY A 131 3.26 -5.10 4.89
N TYR A 132 4.40 -4.70 5.44
CA TYR A 132 5.67 -5.41 5.30
C TYR A 132 5.62 -6.85 5.85
N ARG A 133 5.02 -7.05 7.03
CA ARG A 133 4.95 -8.36 7.70
C ARG A 133 3.94 -9.28 7.02
N ASN A 134 2.74 -8.79 6.74
CA ASN A 134 1.69 -9.62 6.13
C ASN A 134 2.03 -10.01 4.70
N TYR A 135 2.56 -9.09 3.87
CA TYR A 135 2.97 -9.44 2.50
C TYR A 135 4.08 -10.49 2.47
N ARG A 136 5.01 -10.46 3.45
CA ARG A 136 6.04 -11.51 3.60
C ARG A 136 5.43 -12.85 3.98
N LYS A 137 4.58 -12.87 5.01
CA LYS A 137 3.89 -14.10 5.45
C LYS A 137 3.02 -14.70 4.34
N GLN A 138 2.42 -13.85 3.52
CA GLN A 138 1.60 -14.22 2.37
C GLN A 138 2.41 -14.47 1.08
N LYS A 139 3.75 -14.49 1.16
CA LYS A 139 4.68 -14.79 0.06
C LYS A 139 4.43 -13.95 -1.20
N ARG A 140 4.08 -12.67 -1.00
CA ARG A 140 3.77 -11.71 -2.07
C ARG A 140 4.50 -10.38 -1.88
N PHE A 141 5.55 -10.36 -1.08
CA PHE A 141 6.40 -9.17 -0.88
C PHE A 141 7.36 -8.98 -2.06
N ALA A 142 6.83 -8.44 -3.16
CA ALA A 142 7.60 -8.07 -4.35
C ALA A 142 7.93 -6.57 -4.37
N GLN A 143 8.85 -6.16 -5.25
CA GLN A 143 9.28 -4.76 -5.37
C GLN A 143 8.13 -3.78 -5.67
N ILE A 144 7.16 -4.20 -6.49
CA ILE A 144 5.98 -3.39 -6.82
C ILE A 144 5.10 -3.19 -5.58
N SER A 145 4.76 -4.26 -4.87
CA SER A 145 3.98 -4.18 -3.62
C SER A 145 4.71 -3.40 -2.53
N LYS A 146 6.03 -3.56 -2.42
CA LYS A 146 6.86 -2.75 -1.52
C LYS A 146 6.73 -1.27 -1.86
N ALA A 147 6.84 -0.90 -3.13
CA ALA A 147 6.69 0.50 -3.54
C ALA A 147 5.29 1.06 -3.24
N GLN A 148 4.23 0.26 -3.37
CA GLN A 148 2.87 0.64 -2.99
C GLN A 148 2.74 0.85 -1.47
N ILE A 149 3.29 -0.06 -0.66
CA ILE A 149 3.32 0.05 0.81
C ILE A 149 4.10 1.30 1.23
N ASP A 150 5.30 1.52 0.68
CA ASP A 150 6.13 2.69 0.99
C ASP A 150 5.40 3.99 0.60
N LEU A 151 4.70 4.03 -0.54
CA LEU A 151 3.92 5.20 -0.96
C LEU A 151 2.75 5.47 0.00
N LYS A 152 2.06 4.42 0.45
CA LYS A 152 0.97 4.56 1.43
C LYS A 152 1.49 5.09 2.76
N PHE A 153 2.66 4.65 3.20
CA PHE A 153 3.36 5.18 4.37
C PHE A 153 3.64 6.69 4.24
N LYS A 154 4.14 7.16 3.10
CA LYS A 154 4.29 8.60 2.83
C LYS A 154 2.97 9.35 2.99
N GLN A 155 1.90 8.83 2.40
CA GLN A 155 0.57 9.45 2.47
C GLN A 155 0.08 9.57 3.91
N ASP A 156 0.32 8.57 4.75
CA ASP A 156 -0.04 8.58 6.17
C ASP A 156 0.78 9.57 6.99
N LEU A 157 2.09 9.63 6.77
CA LEU A 157 2.94 10.61 7.43
C LEU A 157 2.47 12.03 7.10
N VAL A 158 2.23 12.31 5.81
CA VAL A 158 1.75 13.63 5.36
C VAL A 158 0.36 13.95 5.91
N TYR A 159 -0.54 12.96 5.95
CA TYR A 159 -1.86 13.12 6.57
C TYR A 159 -1.76 13.52 8.05
N GLN A 160 -0.84 12.90 8.79
CA GLN A 160 -0.61 13.17 10.20
C GLN A 160 0.07 14.52 10.48
N CYS A 161 0.65 15.15 9.47
CA CYS A 161 1.17 16.51 9.57
C CYS A 161 0.08 17.59 9.50
N SER A 162 -1.16 17.28 9.14
CA SER A 162 -2.21 18.30 9.07
C SER A 162 -2.57 18.82 10.47
N GLY A 163 -2.41 20.14 10.68
CA GLY A 163 -2.82 20.79 11.93
C GLY A 163 -1.83 20.64 13.10
N VAL A 164 -0.63 20.13 12.87
CA VAL A 164 0.46 20.15 13.86
C VAL A 164 1.29 21.43 13.75
N SER A 165 2.03 21.78 14.81
CA SER A 165 3.01 22.87 14.75
C SER A 165 4.12 22.57 13.76
N ALA A 166 4.58 23.58 13.02
CA ALA A 166 5.62 23.44 11.99
C ALA A 166 5.27 22.37 10.93
N GLU A 167 4.04 22.43 10.41
CA GLU A 167 3.50 21.49 9.42
C GLU A 167 4.41 21.28 8.20
N ASP A 168 5.07 22.32 7.69
CA ASP A 168 6.00 22.19 6.56
C ASP A 168 7.26 21.39 6.91
N ALA A 169 7.81 21.60 8.11
CA ALA A 169 8.93 20.81 8.62
C ALA A 169 8.53 19.35 8.86
N CYS A 170 7.31 19.12 9.37
CA CYS A 170 6.72 17.79 9.47
C CYS A 170 6.69 17.11 8.10
N LYS A 171 6.05 17.72 7.09
CA LYS A 171 5.98 17.14 5.74
C LYS A 171 7.35 16.92 5.11
N ALA A 172 8.32 17.80 5.35
CA ALA A 172 9.69 17.61 4.88
C ALA A 172 10.35 16.39 5.52
N LEU A 173 10.18 16.18 6.83
CA LEU A 173 10.64 14.97 7.52
C LEU A 173 9.90 13.70 7.03
N ALA A 174 8.61 13.81 6.71
CA ALA A 174 7.83 12.70 6.14
C ALA A 174 8.43 12.22 4.81
N GLU A 175 8.92 13.12 3.96
CA GLU A 175 9.60 12.77 2.71
C GLU A 175 10.89 12.00 2.95
N VAL A 176 11.66 12.40 3.97
CA VAL A 176 12.88 11.71 4.38
C VAL A 176 12.58 10.29 4.84
N TYR A 177 11.56 10.09 5.69
CA TYR A 177 11.15 8.76 6.16
C TYR A 177 10.73 7.87 4.99
N TYR A 178 9.94 8.40 4.06
CA TYR A 178 9.55 7.70 2.85
C TYR A 178 10.77 7.27 2.02
N LEU A 179 11.68 8.19 1.70
CA LEU A 179 12.84 7.88 0.87
C LEU A 179 13.82 6.94 1.58
N ALA A 180 13.93 7.02 2.91
CA ALA A 180 14.69 6.06 3.71
C ALA A 180 14.13 4.64 3.54
N VAL A 181 12.82 4.41 3.67
CA VAL A 181 12.26 3.05 3.49
C VAL A 181 12.29 2.60 2.03
N ARG A 182 12.18 3.53 1.07
CA ARG A 182 12.36 3.23 -0.37
C ARG A 182 13.75 2.67 -0.65
N HIS A 183 14.77 3.24 -0.03
CA HIS A 183 16.17 2.94 -0.32
C HIS A 183 16.76 1.84 0.60
N PHE A 184 16.57 1.94 1.91
CA PHE A 184 17.17 1.05 2.91
C PHE A 184 16.24 -0.08 3.38
N GLY A 185 14.92 0.10 3.29
CA GLY A 185 13.92 -0.86 3.77
C GLY A 185 13.72 -2.04 2.81
N GLY A 186 13.28 -3.20 3.36
CA GLY A 186 12.73 -4.31 2.59
C GLY A 186 13.58 -4.83 1.42
N ARG A 187 14.90 -4.96 1.64
CA ARG A 187 15.88 -5.43 0.63
C ARG A 187 15.64 -6.87 0.16
N ASP A 188 14.81 -7.61 0.87
CA ASP A 188 14.36 -8.97 0.58
C ASP A 188 13.17 -9.05 -0.39
N ALA A 189 12.65 -7.92 -0.88
CA ALA A 189 11.51 -7.91 -1.81
C ALA A 189 11.84 -8.57 -3.17
N GLU A 190 11.02 -9.54 -3.56
CA GLU A 190 11.19 -10.34 -4.78
C GLU A 190 11.03 -9.52 -6.07
N LYS A 191 11.73 -9.93 -7.12
CA LYS A 191 11.55 -9.42 -8.49
C LYS A 191 10.46 -10.23 -9.19
N ARG A 192 9.50 -9.59 -9.86
CA ARG A 192 8.33 -10.28 -10.42
C ARG A 192 8.59 -11.07 -11.71
N ASP A 193 9.65 -10.78 -12.47
CA ASP A 193 9.79 -11.30 -13.84
C ASP A 193 11.25 -11.34 -14.36
N GLY A 194 12.25 -11.27 -13.49
CA GLY A 194 13.62 -11.12 -13.94
C GLY A 194 13.92 -9.78 -14.62
N SER A 195 12.98 -8.82 -14.57
CA SER A 195 13.31 -7.41 -14.78
C SER A 195 14.51 -7.06 -13.90
N ALA A 196 15.34 -6.16 -14.42
CA ALA A 196 16.34 -5.51 -13.59
C ALA A 196 15.66 -5.10 -12.28
N ARG A 197 16.39 -5.21 -11.17
CA ARG A 197 15.94 -4.65 -9.89
C ARG A 197 15.36 -3.26 -10.24
N LEU A 198 14.22 -2.84 -9.69
CA LEU A 198 13.99 -1.39 -9.54
C LEU A 198 15.27 -0.91 -8.84
N GLU A 199 16.20 -0.37 -9.62
CA GLU A 199 17.66 -0.65 -9.55
C GLU A 199 18.24 -0.76 -8.13
N PRO A 200 19.29 -1.59 -7.90
CA PRO A 200 20.07 -1.42 -6.69
C PRO A 200 20.52 0.02 -6.72
N GLU A 201 19.99 0.83 -5.81
CA GLU A 201 20.65 2.08 -5.48
C GLU A 201 20.90 2.91 -6.74
N ASN A 202 19.87 3.19 -7.56
CA ASN A 202 20.12 4.18 -8.60
C ASN A 202 20.60 5.44 -7.88
N GLN A 203 21.72 6.02 -8.33
CA GLN A 203 22.24 7.27 -7.79
C GLN A 203 21.11 8.30 -7.63
N ALA A 204 20.06 8.22 -8.46
CA ALA A 204 18.84 9.00 -8.35
C ALA A 204 18.06 8.81 -7.03
N SER A 205 18.00 7.62 -6.43
CA SER A 205 17.35 7.35 -5.14
C SER A 205 18.17 7.89 -3.97
N VAL A 206 19.50 7.75 -4.02
CA VAL A 206 20.42 8.36 -3.04
C VAL A 206 20.35 9.88 -3.15
N ALA A 207 20.46 10.43 -4.36
CA ALA A 207 20.34 11.86 -4.61
C ALA A 207 18.95 12.41 -4.22
N ALA A 208 17.88 11.63 -4.39
CA ALA A 208 16.55 12.01 -3.92
C ALA A 208 16.50 12.06 -2.39
N TYR A 209 17.08 11.05 -1.71
CA TYR A 209 17.19 11.02 -0.26
C TYR A 209 18.00 12.22 0.25
N ASP A 210 19.21 12.45 -0.26
CA ASP A 210 20.07 13.57 0.12
C ASP A 210 19.38 14.93 -0.12
N LYS A 211 18.66 15.07 -1.25
CA LYS A 211 17.86 16.26 -1.53
C LYS A 211 16.73 16.45 -0.52
N ALA A 212 16.07 15.38 -0.09
CA ALA A 212 15.03 15.44 0.92
C ALA A 212 15.61 15.78 2.30
N VAL A 213 16.79 15.25 2.65
CA VAL A 213 17.52 15.63 3.88
C VAL A 213 17.82 17.12 3.87
N ALA A 214 18.39 17.65 2.80
CA ALA A 214 18.68 19.09 2.68
C ALA A 214 17.41 19.96 2.73
N ALA A 215 16.31 19.49 2.13
CA ALA A 215 15.02 20.19 2.21
C ALA A 215 14.43 20.17 3.63
N CYS A 216 14.58 19.04 4.34
CA CYS A 216 14.22 18.90 5.74
C CYS A 216 15.05 19.83 6.62
N ASP A 217 16.38 19.87 6.45
CA ASP A 217 17.25 20.80 7.19
C ASP A 217 16.80 22.25 7.02
N LYS A 218 16.48 22.64 5.78
CA LYS A 218 15.98 23.98 5.50
C LYS A 218 14.63 24.24 6.19
N ALA A 219 13.67 23.32 6.08
CA ALA A 219 12.35 23.49 6.67
C ALA A 219 12.40 23.57 8.21
N PHE A 220 13.33 22.82 8.82
CA PHE A 220 13.59 22.88 10.26
C PHE A 220 14.17 24.22 10.68
N LYS A 221 15.15 24.73 9.92
CA LYS A 221 15.71 26.06 10.15
C LYS A 221 14.64 27.14 10.07
N ASP A 222 13.82 27.12 9.01
CA ASP A 222 12.73 28.08 8.82
C ASP A 222 11.72 28.00 9.99
N ALA A 223 11.37 26.80 10.45
CA ALA A 223 10.46 26.60 11.57
C ALA A 223 11.05 27.05 12.91
N GLN A 224 12.35 26.88 13.13
CA GLN A 224 13.08 27.40 14.29
C GLN A 224 13.11 28.94 14.29
N GLU A 225 13.40 29.57 13.16
CA GLU A 225 13.39 31.03 12.99
C GLU A 225 11.98 31.62 13.20
N ALA A 226 10.95 30.88 12.80
CA ALA A 226 9.55 31.22 13.05
C ALA A 226 9.09 30.93 14.51
N GLY A 227 9.96 30.38 15.37
CA GLY A 227 9.63 30.02 16.75
C GLY A 227 8.64 28.86 16.88
N GLN A 228 8.46 28.08 15.81
CA GLN A 228 7.56 26.92 15.76
C GLN A 228 8.22 25.63 16.24
N LEU A 229 9.55 25.55 16.14
CA LEU A 229 10.38 24.45 16.65
C LEU A 229 11.45 24.96 17.62
N PRO A 230 11.86 24.13 18.59
CA PRO A 230 12.94 24.49 19.50
C PRO A 230 14.29 24.55 18.75
N VAL A 231 15.08 25.57 19.07
CA VAL A 231 16.49 25.65 18.66
C VAL A 231 17.30 24.80 19.62
N SER A 232 18.06 23.81 19.12
CA SER A 232 18.90 23.01 20.01
C SER A 232 20.05 23.87 20.55
N VAL A 233 20.36 23.73 21.84
CA VAL A 233 21.42 24.53 22.49
C VAL A 233 22.82 24.19 22.00
N ASN A 234 23.01 23.03 21.35
CA ASN A 234 24.30 22.56 20.85
C ASN A 234 24.66 23.12 19.46
N GLU A 235 23.69 23.56 18.65
CA GLU A 235 23.94 24.19 17.34
C GLU A 235 24.58 25.57 17.45
N ARG A 236 24.43 26.22 18.61
CA ARG A 236 25.04 27.54 18.85
C ARG A 236 26.55 27.46 19.08
N ALA A 237 27.10 26.27 19.33
CA ALA A 237 28.48 26.08 19.79
C ALA A 237 29.40 25.35 18.80
N SER A 238 28.88 24.57 17.84
CA SER A 238 29.71 23.67 17.05
C SER A 238 30.28 24.25 15.75
N GLY A 239 29.67 25.26 15.12
CA GLY A 239 30.17 25.82 13.85
C GLY A 239 30.30 24.82 12.68
N GLU A 240 29.97 23.55 12.90
CA GLU A 240 30.03 22.44 11.95
C GLU A 240 28.62 21.92 11.72
N GLY A 241 28.24 21.85 10.44
CA GLY A 241 26.91 21.53 9.94
C GLY A 241 26.49 20.09 10.17
N MET A 242 26.16 19.75 11.42
CA MET A 242 25.24 18.64 11.68
C MET A 242 23.86 19.04 11.16
N GLY A 243 23.30 18.23 10.26
CA GLY A 243 21.96 18.46 9.70
C GLY A 243 20.91 18.58 10.83
N LEU A 244 19.98 19.53 10.65
CA LEU A 244 18.87 19.80 11.57
C LEU A 244 17.80 18.72 11.51
N CYS A 245 17.74 17.98 10.40
CA CYS A 245 16.80 16.90 10.19
C CYS A 245 17.12 15.71 11.12
N PRO A 246 16.18 15.24 11.95
CA PRO A 246 16.41 14.20 12.95
C PRO A 246 16.36 12.80 12.30
N ILE A 247 17.37 12.48 11.50
CA ILE A 247 17.57 11.18 10.87
C ILE A 247 18.84 10.56 11.42
N ARG A 248 18.80 9.27 11.78
CA ARG A 248 19.92 8.56 12.41
C ARG A 248 20.46 7.46 11.51
#